data_AF-A6GAG7-F1
#
_entry.id   AF-A6GAG7-F1
#
_cell.length_a   1.000
_cell.length_b   1.000
_cell.length_c   1.000
_cell.angle_alpha   90.00
_cell.angle_beta   90.00
_cell.angle_gamma   90.00
#
_symmetry.space_group_name_H-M   'P 1'
#
loop_
_entity.id
_entity.type
_entity.pdbx_description
1 polymer ?
#
loop_
_entity_poly.entity_id
_entity_poly.type
_entity_poly.pdbx_seq_one_letter_code
_entity_poly.pdbx_strand_id
1 'polypeptide(L)'
;MLTLGPRTHIQLSIEDDEQADRVMTLLDALGYEVERAPHFDSRQARLQLRVDAIVEKDSLTPREAEVLGLFVHGGLLNIEIAKELGVELSTVKWHMHNIFTKTDTKNREALLRAVIGDWF
;
A
#
# COMPACT_ATOMS: atom_id res chain seq x y z
N MET A 1 -26.60 -31.10 4.51
CA MET A 1 -26.23 -29.84 3.83
C MET A 1 -25.43 -29.03 4.84
N LEU A 2 -24.09 -29.17 4.84
CA LEU A 2 -23.20 -28.57 5.84
C LEU A 2 -22.95 -27.11 5.48
N THR A 3 -23.42 -26.17 6.30
CA THR A 3 -23.10 -24.75 6.18
C THR A 3 -21.69 -24.53 6.70
N LEU A 4 -20.73 -24.29 5.81
CA LEU A 4 -19.38 -23.86 6.18
C LEU A 4 -19.48 -22.50 6.89
N GLY A 5 -19.08 -22.44 8.16
CA GLY A 5 -18.97 -21.18 8.92
C GLY A 5 -17.98 -20.20 8.30
N PRO A 6 -17.84 -18.98 8.84
CA PRO A 6 -16.93 -17.97 8.30
C PRO A 6 -15.49 -18.51 8.27
N ARG A 7 -14.86 -18.53 7.09
CA ARG A 7 -13.45 -18.91 6.91
C ARG A 7 -12.55 -17.71 7.21
N THR A 8 -11.75 -17.83 8.27
CA THR A 8 -10.68 -16.86 8.58
C THR A 8 -9.46 -17.17 7.72
N HIS A 9 -8.97 -16.20 6.96
CA HIS A 9 -7.73 -16.31 6.20
C HIS A 9 -6.65 -15.47 6.90
N ILE A 10 -5.45 -16.02 7.05
CA ILE A 10 -4.30 -15.35 7.68
C ILE A 10 -3.22 -15.21 6.60
N GLN A 11 -2.72 -13.99 6.41
CA GLN A 11 -1.64 -13.72 5.46
C GLN A 11 -0.32 -13.52 6.22
N LEU A 12 0.70 -14.27 5.84
CA LEU A 12 2.05 -14.22 6.40
C LEU A 12 3.03 -13.75 5.32
N SER A 13 3.94 -12.85 5.67
CA SER A 13 5.04 -12.41 4.79
C SER A 13 6.34 -12.94 5.35
N ILE A 14 7.17 -13.53 4.50
CA ILE A 14 8.43 -14.15 4.88
C ILE A 14 9.52 -13.60 3.95
N GLU A 15 10.66 -13.22 4.53
CA GLU A 15 11.69 -12.45 3.83
C GLU A 15 12.49 -13.28 2.82
N ASP A 16 12.57 -14.60 3.01
CA ASP A 16 13.29 -15.51 2.13
C ASP A 16 12.52 -16.81 1.85
N ASP A 17 12.82 -17.44 0.71
CA ASP A 17 12.14 -18.65 0.24
C ASP A 17 12.43 -19.89 1.13
N GLU A 18 13.61 -19.97 1.77
CA GLU A 18 13.96 -21.10 2.64
C GLU A 18 13.10 -21.12 3.92
N GLN A 19 12.85 -19.94 4.50
CA GLN A 19 11.91 -19.77 5.59
C GLN A 19 10.47 -20.02 5.14
N ALA A 20 10.11 -19.61 3.93
CA ALA A 20 8.78 -19.85 3.39
C ALA A 20 8.49 -21.36 3.29
N ASP A 21 9.43 -22.14 2.76
CA ASP A 21 9.31 -23.60 2.65
C ASP A 21 9.14 -24.26 4.03
N ARG A 22 9.89 -23.80 5.04
CA ARG A 22 9.75 -24.29 6.43
C ARG A 22 8.37 -24.01 7.01
N VAL A 23 7.85 -22.79 6.82
CA VAL A 23 6.52 -22.40 7.33
C VAL A 23 5.41 -23.14 6.58
N MET A 24 5.50 -23.28 5.26
CA MET A 24 4.54 -24.04 4.47
C MET A 24 4.45 -25.49 4.94
N THR A 25 5.61 -26.12 5.19
CA THR A 25 5.67 -27.49 5.73
C THR A 25 4.97 -27.59 7.08
N LEU A 26 5.18 -26.61 7.97
CA LEU A 26 4.53 -26.59 9.28
C LEU A 26 3.02 -26.44 9.18
N LEU A 27 2.54 -25.53 8.34
CA LEU A 27 1.12 -25.26 8.18
C LEU A 27 0.38 -26.45 7.55
N ASP A 28 0.98 -27.10 6.56
CA ASP A 28 0.47 -28.34 5.97
C ASP A 28 0.39 -29.47 7.02
N ALA A 29 1.44 -29.65 7.83
CA ALA A 29 1.46 -30.63 8.92
C ALA A 29 0.38 -30.37 10.00
N LEU A 30 -0.03 -29.11 10.16
CA LEU A 30 -1.11 -28.70 11.06
C LEU A 30 -2.51 -28.78 10.41
N GLY A 31 -2.60 -29.20 9.14
CA GLY A 31 -3.86 -29.36 8.41
C GLY A 31 -4.44 -28.07 7.84
N TYR A 32 -3.62 -27.02 7.69
CA TYR A 32 -4.02 -25.80 7.01
C TYR A 32 -3.78 -25.92 5.50
N GLU A 33 -4.74 -25.44 4.72
CA GLU A 33 -4.58 -25.30 3.28
C GLU A 33 -3.75 -24.02 3.00
N VAL A 34 -2.61 -24.19 2.33
CA VAL A 34 -1.67 -23.09 2.06
C VAL A 34 -1.66 -22.77 0.57
N GLU A 35 -2.00 -21.53 0.22
CA GLU A 35 -1.90 -21.01 -1.14
C GLU A 35 -0.64 -20.14 -1.27
N ARG A 36 0.36 -20.58 -2.05
CA ARG A 36 1.54 -19.77 -2.37
C ARG A 36 1.21 -18.86 -3.54
N ALA A 37 0.92 -17.59 -3.25
CA ALA A 37 0.91 -16.56 -4.27
C ALA A 37 2.35 -16.22 -4.69
N PRO A 38 2.63 -15.99 -5.98
CA PRO A 38 3.96 -15.58 -6.42
C PRO A 38 4.40 -14.33 -5.64
N HIS A 39 5.62 -14.38 -5.09
CA HIS A 39 6.29 -13.25 -4.47
C HIS A 39 6.73 -12.27 -5.56
N PHE A 40 5.77 -11.60 -6.20
CA PHE A 40 6.00 -10.19 -6.50
C PHE A 40 6.26 -9.50 -5.17
N ASP A 41 6.87 -8.33 -5.18
CA ASP A 41 6.95 -7.44 -4.04
C ASP A 41 5.53 -7.07 -3.56
N SER A 42 4.80 -8.02 -2.99
CA SER A 42 3.35 -8.17 -3.25
C SER A 42 2.56 -7.10 -2.53
N ARG A 43 3.12 -6.58 -1.43
CA ARG A 43 2.65 -5.37 -0.77
C ARG A 43 3.00 -4.11 -1.57
N GLN A 44 4.24 -3.93 -2.01
CA GLN A 44 4.61 -2.75 -2.80
C GLN A 44 3.88 -2.69 -4.14
N ALA A 45 3.78 -3.81 -4.86
CA ALA A 45 3.05 -3.93 -6.12
C ALA A 45 1.55 -3.68 -5.94
N ARG A 46 0.92 -4.26 -4.89
CA ARG A 46 -0.48 -3.93 -4.56
C ARG A 46 -0.65 -2.46 -4.21
N LEU A 47 0.31 -1.89 -3.49
CA LEU A 47 0.27 -0.47 -3.13
C LEU A 47 0.42 0.42 -4.37
N GLN A 48 1.31 0.04 -5.29
CA GLN A 48 1.50 0.74 -6.56
C GLN A 48 0.24 0.70 -7.41
N LEU A 49 -0.38 -0.47 -7.58
CA LEU A 49 -1.66 -0.62 -8.30
C LEU A 49 -2.74 0.31 -7.73
N ARG A 50 -2.71 0.57 -6.42
CA ARG A 50 -3.68 1.45 -5.76
C ARG A 50 -3.33 2.92 -5.89
N VAL A 51 -2.05 3.26 -5.84
CA VAL A 51 -1.58 4.60 -6.19
C VAL A 51 -2.01 4.92 -7.62
N ASP A 52 -1.75 4.02 -8.58
CA ASP A 52 -2.11 4.19 -9.99
C ASP A 52 -3.63 4.35 -10.17
N ALA A 53 -4.42 3.52 -9.48
CA ALA A 53 -5.89 3.62 -9.51
C ALA A 53 -6.39 4.97 -8.95
N ILE A 54 -5.77 5.50 -7.89
CA ILE A 54 -6.11 6.82 -7.34
C ILE A 54 -5.68 7.94 -8.29
N VAL A 55 -4.49 7.83 -8.88
CA VAL A 55 -3.98 8.80 -9.85
C VAL A 55 -4.93 8.93 -11.04
N GLU A 56 -5.39 7.80 -11.58
CA GLU A 56 -6.37 7.77 -12.67
C GLU A 56 -7.73 8.29 -12.23
N LYS A 57 -8.31 7.71 -11.17
CA LYS A 57 -9.66 8.03 -10.68
C LYS A 57 -9.80 9.52 -10.32
N ASP A 58 -8.82 10.07 -9.60
CA ASP A 58 -8.88 11.42 -9.05
C ASP A 58 -8.11 12.44 -9.93
N SER A 59 -7.67 12.01 -11.12
CA SER A 59 -7.01 12.87 -12.13
C SER A 59 -5.85 13.68 -11.54
N LEU A 60 -4.95 12.98 -10.83
CA LEU A 60 -3.74 13.59 -10.28
C LEU A 60 -2.79 13.96 -11.43
N THR A 61 -2.16 15.12 -11.32
CA THR A 61 -1.09 15.53 -12.25
C THR A 61 0.14 14.64 -12.07
N PRO A 62 1.06 14.57 -13.06
CA PRO A 62 2.29 13.78 -12.91
C PRO A 62 3.09 14.11 -11.66
N ARG A 63 3.15 15.40 -11.27
CA ARG A 63 3.85 15.82 -10.06
C ARG A 63 3.11 15.45 -8.77
N GLU A 64 1.78 15.51 -8.77
CA GLU A 64 0.97 15.03 -7.63
C GLU A 64 1.09 13.51 -7.46
N ALA A 65 1.13 12.75 -8.56
CA ALA A 65 1.36 11.31 -8.54
C ALA A 65 2.72 10.95 -7.94
N GLU A 66 3.78 11.67 -8.32
CA GLU A 66 5.12 11.49 -7.76
C GLU A 66 5.17 11.78 -6.25
N VAL A 67 4.54 12.88 -5.81
CA VAL A 67 4.41 13.23 -4.38
C VAL A 67 3.62 12.16 -3.62
N LEU A 68 2.51 11.66 -4.18
CA LEU A 68 1.71 10.60 -3.59
C LEU A 68 2.53 9.31 -3.47
N GLY A 69 3.31 8.96 -4.50
CA GLY A 69 4.18 7.79 -4.50
C GLY A 69 5.25 7.87 -3.40
N LEU A 70 6.01 8.97 -3.34
CA LEU A 70 7.03 9.18 -2.31
C LEU A 70 6.45 9.15 -0.89
N PHE A 71 5.25 9.70 -0.71
CA PHE A 71 4.51 9.59 0.55
C PHE A 71 4.18 8.12 0.89
N VAL A 72 3.51 7.43 -0.02
CA VAL A 72 2.89 6.13 0.28
C VAL A 72 3.92 5.00 0.32
N HIS A 73 4.89 4.99 -0.58
CA HIS A 73 5.93 3.96 -0.65
C HIS A 73 7.06 4.22 0.35
N GLY A 74 7.52 5.47 0.48
CA GLY A 74 8.65 5.83 1.33
C GLY A 74 8.28 6.24 2.76
N GLY A 75 6.99 6.51 3.04
CA GLY A 75 6.56 7.09 4.32
C GLY A 75 7.04 8.53 4.52
N LEU A 76 7.60 9.17 3.49
CA LEU A 76 8.38 10.41 3.60
C LEU A 76 7.54 11.60 4.03
N LEU A 77 8.04 12.37 4.98
CA LEU A 77 7.49 13.66 5.39
C LEU A 77 7.65 14.69 4.28
N ASN A 78 6.83 15.74 4.29
CA ASN A 78 6.87 16.78 3.24
C ASN A 78 8.27 17.42 3.06
N ILE A 79 9.06 17.51 4.13
CA ILE A 79 10.44 18.03 4.07
C ILE A 79 11.39 17.06 3.36
N GLU A 80 11.19 15.77 3.51
CA GLU A 80 11.97 14.72 2.85
C GLU A 80 11.58 14.62 1.38
N ILE A 81 10.27 14.69 1.07
CA ILE A 81 9.77 14.79 -0.30
C ILE A 81 10.32 16.04 -1.00
N ALA A 82 10.36 17.19 -0.31
CA ALA A 82 10.90 18.42 -0.87
C ALA A 82 12.37 18.27 -1.24
N LYS A 83 13.15 17.62 -0.36
CA LYS A 83 14.55 17.31 -0.61
C LYS A 83 14.71 16.35 -1.79
N GLU A 84 13.92 15.29 -1.85
CA GLU A 84 13.96 14.28 -2.93
C GLU A 84 13.65 14.89 -4.29
N LEU A 85 12.65 15.78 -4.34
CA LEU A 85 12.22 16.43 -5.58
C LEU A 85 13.03 17.69 -5.94
N GLY A 86 13.93 18.15 -5.06
CA GLY A 86 14.69 19.38 -5.26
C GLY A 86 13.82 20.64 -5.33
N VAL A 87 12.73 20.68 -4.56
CA VAL A 87 11.77 21.81 -4.51
C VAL A 87 11.63 22.36 -3.09
N GLU A 88 10.97 23.50 -2.93
CA GLU A 88 10.69 24.02 -1.60
C GLU A 88 9.61 23.22 -0.85
N LEU A 89 9.68 23.23 0.48
CA LEU A 89 8.65 22.64 1.35
C LEU A 89 7.24 23.24 1.09
N SER A 90 7.18 24.53 0.74
CA SER A 90 5.94 25.23 0.39
C SER A 90 5.27 24.59 -0.84
N THR A 91 6.06 24.23 -1.86
CA THR A 91 5.61 23.54 -3.07
C THR A 91 5.04 22.16 -2.77
N VAL A 92 5.70 21.36 -1.92
CA VAL A 92 5.18 20.04 -1.52
C VAL A 92 3.89 20.19 -0.71
N LYS A 93 3.81 21.16 0.20
CA LYS A 93 2.57 21.45 0.93
C LYS A 93 1.41 21.80 -0.01
N TRP A 94 1.68 22.55 -1.07
CA TRP A 94 0.68 22.86 -2.09
C TRP A 94 0.24 21.61 -2.86
N HIS A 95 1.16 20.76 -3.31
CA HIS A 95 0.82 19.48 -3.94
C HIS A 95 -0.01 18.58 -3.02
N MET A 96 0.39 18.45 -1.75
CA MET A 96 -0.37 17.68 -0.76
C MET A 96 -1.79 18.24 -0.56
N HIS A 97 -1.95 19.56 -0.52
CA HIS A 97 -3.27 20.19 -0.45
C HIS A 97 -4.13 19.84 -1.66
N ASN A 98 -3.59 19.92 -2.88
CA ASN A 98 -4.33 19.54 -4.08
C ASN A 98 -4.70 18.05 -4.08
N ILE A 99 -3.79 17.17 -3.65
CA ILE A 99 -4.08 15.74 -3.51
C ILE A 99 -5.24 15.54 -2.54
N PHE A 100 -5.21 16.17 -1.37
CA PHE A 100 -6.30 16.11 -0.39
C PHE A 100 -7.65 16.56 -0.99
N THR A 101 -7.66 17.66 -1.73
CA THR A 101 -8.86 18.13 -2.41
C THR A 101 -9.36 17.17 -3.48
N LYS A 102 -8.46 16.62 -4.31
CA LYS A 102 -8.84 15.73 -5.42
C LYS A 102 -9.32 14.36 -4.97
N THR A 103 -8.72 13.81 -3.92
CA THR A 103 -9.09 12.49 -3.38
C THR A 103 -10.17 12.57 -2.29
N ASP A 104 -10.74 13.75 -2.03
CA ASP A 104 -11.68 14.03 -0.93
C ASP A 104 -11.19 13.52 0.45
N THR A 105 -9.90 13.76 0.75
CA THR A 105 -9.30 13.35 2.02
C THR A 105 -8.96 14.56 2.88
N LYS A 106 -9.37 14.53 4.16
CA LYS A 106 -9.21 15.67 5.07
C LYS A 106 -7.79 15.91 5.57
N ASN A 107 -6.97 14.86 5.57
CA ASN A 107 -5.61 14.89 6.09
C ASN A 107 -4.80 13.70 5.56
N ARG A 108 -3.50 13.70 5.88
CA ARG A 108 -2.55 12.67 5.47
C ARG A 108 -2.94 11.26 5.91
N GLU A 109 -3.49 11.09 7.11
CA GLU A 109 -3.94 9.79 7.61
C GLU A 109 -5.16 9.26 6.84
N ALA A 110 -6.11 10.15 6.50
CA ALA A 110 -7.24 9.81 5.66
C ALA A 110 -6.79 9.44 4.24
N LEU A 111 -5.82 10.18 3.69
CA LEU A 111 -5.21 9.84 2.40
C LEU A 111 -4.52 8.48 2.45
N LEU A 112 -3.73 8.21 3.51
CA LEU A 112 -3.09 6.91 3.67
C LEU A 112 -4.14 5.79 3.69
N ARG A 113 -5.21 5.93 4.48
CA ARG A 113 -6.32 4.97 4.52
C ARG A 113 -7.02 4.79 3.18
N ALA A 114 -7.23 5.85 2.41
CA ALA A 114 -7.78 5.73 1.06
C ALA A 114 -6.87 4.85 0.16
N VAL A 115 -5.55 5.01 0.28
CA VAL A 115 -4.57 4.27 -0.53
C VAL A 115 -4.31 2.84 -0.02
N ILE A 116 -4.38 2.58 1.29
CA ILE A 116 -4.16 1.22 1.88
C ILE A 116 -5.45 0.46 2.15
N GLY A 117 -6.62 1.11 2.10
CA GLY A 117 -7.97 0.53 2.20
C GLY A 117 -8.36 0.26 3.64
N ASP A 118 -9.64 -0.04 3.87
CA ASP A 118 -10.15 -0.46 5.18
C ASP A 118 -9.55 -1.83 5.56
N TRP A 119 -8.31 -1.78 6.05
CA TRP A 119 -7.59 -2.91 6.65
C TRP A 119 -7.09 -2.46 8.03
N PHE A 120 -8.04 -2.13 8.90
CA PHE A 120 -7.91 -2.08 10.36
C PHE A 120 -9.30 -2.28 10.98
#